data_AF-A0A3C0B6D5-F1
#
_entry.id   AF-A0A3C0B6D5-F1
#
_cell.length_a   1.000
_cell.length_b   1.000
_cell.length_c   1.000
_cell.angle_alpha   90.00
_cell.angle_beta   90.00
_cell.angle_gamma   90.00
#
_symmetry.space_group_name_H-M   'P 1'
#
loop_
_entity.id
_entity.type
_entity.pdbx_description
1 polymer ?
#
loop_
_entity_poly.entity_id
_entity_poly.type
_entity_poly.pdbx_seq_one_letter_code
_entity_poly.pdbx_strand_id
1 'polypeptide(L)'
;EAFAPGQVYVALSRCTTFEGLWMRSKLYERAISCHPEVIDFSMNETDAGLIRDMIKRGKSTYLLRKVLYHYTLRQFAAAKMALLEAINSSEPSTAQRAQHFSRQGIPRVISDCQRSITSINRGLEALEDPTPSLFTKKQRLNVKERKHLQILGKEAERTLGMIKEILKFNSASKNIFQPPIINSQYLQALQAMKAELAGLMVDIKEKAAS
;
A
#
# COMPACT_ATOMS: atom_id res chain seq x y z
N GLU A 1 -27.29 -57.17 3.05
CA GLU A 1 -27.32 -56.06 4.03
C GLU A 1 -26.21 -55.07 3.69
N ALA A 2 -26.29 -53.83 4.15
CA ALA A 2 -25.15 -52.92 4.10
C ALA A 2 -24.10 -53.41 5.09
N PHE A 3 -22.86 -53.56 4.66
CA PHE A 3 -21.80 -54.21 5.43
C PHE A 3 -20.86 -53.22 6.11
N ALA A 4 -20.96 -51.93 5.80
CA ALA A 4 -20.21 -50.88 6.47
C ALA A 4 -21.07 -49.63 6.75
N PRO A 5 -20.75 -48.86 7.82
CA PRO A 5 -21.40 -47.60 8.12
C PRO A 5 -21.31 -46.63 6.93
N GLY A 6 -22.35 -45.83 6.71
CA GLY A 6 -22.41 -44.83 5.64
C GLY A 6 -22.66 -45.36 4.23
N GLN A 7 -22.61 -46.67 3.99
CA GLN A 7 -22.84 -47.23 2.63
C GLN A 7 -24.23 -46.94 2.08
N VAL A 8 -25.26 -47.05 2.92
CA VAL A 8 -26.63 -46.73 2.52
C VAL A 8 -26.75 -45.25 2.18
N TYR A 9 -26.15 -44.36 2.96
CA TYR A 9 -26.13 -42.93 2.68
C TYR A 9 -25.42 -42.61 1.35
N VAL A 10 -24.27 -43.23 1.07
CA VAL A 10 -23.54 -43.07 -0.20
C VAL A 10 -24.36 -43.57 -1.39
N ALA A 11 -25.09 -44.68 -1.25
CA ALA A 11 -25.94 -45.21 -2.32
C ALA A 11 -27.12 -44.27 -2.62
N LEU A 12 -27.78 -43.76 -1.56
CA LEU A 12 -28.91 -42.84 -1.69
C LEU A 12 -28.50 -41.46 -2.22
N SER A 13 -27.32 -40.95 -1.84
CA SER A 13 -26.83 -39.62 -2.29
C SER A 13 -26.44 -39.58 -3.77
N ARG A 14 -26.38 -40.72 -4.46
CA ARG A 14 -26.20 -40.79 -5.92
C ARG A 14 -27.50 -40.51 -6.70
N CYS A 15 -28.65 -40.63 -6.05
CA CYS A 15 -29.94 -40.36 -6.67
C CYS A 15 -30.23 -38.86 -6.63
N THR A 16 -30.54 -38.27 -7.79
CA THR A 16 -30.86 -36.84 -7.90
C THR A 16 -32.33 -36.54 -7.63
N THR A 17 -33.21 -37.52 -7.82
CA THR A 17 -34.64 -37.45 -7.52
C THR A 17 -35.12 -38.72 -6.84
N PHE A 18 -36.22 -38.61 -6.09
CA PHE A 18 -36.84 -39.75 -5.41
C PHE A 18 -37.50 -40.71 -6.40
N GLU A 19 -38.03 -40.21 -7.51
CA GLU A 19 -38.68 -41.01 -8.56
C GLU A 19 -37.70 -41.98 -9.27
N GLY A 20 -36.41 -41.65 -9.28
CA GLY A 20 -35.34 -42.51 -9.83
C GLY A 20 -34.82 -43.56 -8.85
N LEU A 21 -35.35 -43.62 -7.62
CA LEU A 21 -34.91 -44.55 -6.59
C LEU A 21 -35.84 -45.76 -6.54
N TRP A 22 -35.31 -46.95 -6.86
CA TRP A 22 -36.03 -48.21 -6.68
C TRP A 22 -35.30 -49.13 -5.71
N MET A 23 -36.02 -49.60 -4.69
CA MET A 23 -35.46 -50.49 -3.66
C MET A 23 -35.94 -51.92 -3.89
N ARG A 24 -35.00 -52.86 -3.98
CA ARG A 24 -35.31 -54.30 -4.10
C ARG A 24 -35.93 -54.89 -2.83
N SER A 25 -35.72 -54.25 -1.69
CA SER A 25 -36.22 -54.69 -0.37
C SER A 25 -36.42 -53.48 0.54
N LYS A 26 -37.25 -53.63 1.57
CA LYS A 26 -37.48 -52.57 2.57
C LYS A 26 -36.16 -52.16 3.24
N LEU A 27 -35.92 -50.86 3.35
CA LEU A 27 -34.82 -50.31 4.12
C LEU A 27 -35.20 -50.30 5.61
N TYR A 28 -34.33 -50.87 6.45
CA TYR A 28 -34.48 -50.86 7.90
C TYR A 28 -33.58 -49.78 8.51
N GLU A 29 -34.05 -49.14 9.58
CA GLU A 29 -33.31 -48.05 10.27
C GLU A 29 -31.92 -48.48 10.73
N ARG A 30 -31.76 -49.73 11.20
CA ARG A 30 -30.46 -50.32 11.56
C ARG A 30 -29.43 -50.34 10.42
N ALA A 31 -29.86 -50.25 9.17
CA ALA A 31 -28.97 -50.21 8.01
C ALA A 31 -28.45 -48.79 7.72
N ILE A 32 -29.05 -47.76 8.33
CA ILE A 32 -28.60 -46.38 8.28
C ILE A 32 -27.79 -46.11 9.56
N SER A 33 -26.48 -46.31 9.49
CA SER A 33 -25.57 -46.06 10.60
C SER A 33 -24.37 -45.23 10.16
N CYS A 34 -23.87 -44.39 11.05
CA CYS A 34 -22.64 -43.63 10.88
C CYS A 34 -21.65 -44.06 11.98
N HIS A 35 -20.35 -44.01 11.66
CA HIS A 35 -19.33 -44.31 12.66
C HIS A 35 -19.28 -43.18 13.70
N PRO A 36 -19.25 -43.47 15.02
CA PRO A 36 -19.25 -42.44 16.07
C PRO A 36 -18.17 -41.37 15.89
N GLU A 37 -16.95 -41.77 15.51
CA GLU A 37 -15.84 -40.83 15.26
C GLU A 37 -16.13 -39.82 14.14
N VAL A 38 -16.94 -40.20 13.13
CA VAL A 38 -17.33 -39.29 12.04
C VAL A 38 -18.35 -38.27 12.54
N ILE A 39 -19.24 -38.68 13.46
CA ILE A 39 -20.18 -37.78 14.12
C ILE A 39 -19.40 -36.78 14.98
N ASP A 40 -18.49 -37.28 15.82
CA ASP A 40 -17.66 -36.44 16.68
C ASP A 40 -16.79 -35.46 15.88
N PHE A 41 -16.25 -35.89 14.73
CA PHE A 41 -15.52 -35.02 13.82
C PHE A 41 -16.41 -33.93 13.21
N SER A 42 -17.61 -34.30 12.73
CA SER A 42 -18.54 -33.35 12.10
C SER A 42 -19.02 -32.26 13.07
N MET A 43 -19.14 -32.59 14.36
CA MET A 43 -19.52 -31.64 15.41
C MET A 43 -18.38 -30.65 15.74
N ASN A 44 -17.14 -31.00 15.39
CA ASN A 44 -15.94 -30.16 15.57
C ASN A 44 -15.52 -29.46 14.27
N GLU A 45 -16.38 -29.40 13.25
CA GLU A 45 -16.08 -28.68 12.01
C GLU A 45 -15.72 -27.22 12.30
N THR A 46 -14.67 -26.73 11.63
CA THR A 46 -14.25 -25.34 11.77
C THR A 46 -15.36 -24.44 11.22
N ASP A 47 -15.90 -23.57 12.08
CA ASP A 47 -16.94 -22.62 11.71
C ASP A 47 -16.54 -21.84 10.43
N ALA A 48 -17.40 -21.89 9.42
CA ALA A 48 -17.22 -21.14 8.18
C ALA A 48 -17.14 -19.62 8.44
N GLY A 49 -17.72 -19.14 9.55
CA GLY A 49 -17.53 -17.79 10.05
C GLY A 49 -16.08 -17.47 10.39
N LEU A 50 -15.40 -18.37 11.11
CA LEU A 50 -13.98 -18.24 11.45
C LEU A 50 -13.08 -18.14 10.20
N ILE A 51 -13.31 -19.00 9.20
CA ILE A 51 -12.56 -18.99 7.94
C ILE A 51 -12.76 -17.66 7.21
N ARG A 52 -14.02 -17.18 7.14
CA ARG A 52 -14.34 -15.90 6.51
C ARG A 52 -13.64 -14.74 7.20
N ASP A 53 -13.58 -14.74 8.53
CA ASP A 53 -12.90 -13.71 9.30
C ASP A 53 -11.37 -13.77 9.13
N MET A 54 -10.78 -14.96 9.06
CA MET A 54 -9.36 -15.12 8.74
C MET A 54 -9.02 -14.58 7.34
N ILE A 55 -9.87 -14.84 6.35
CA ILE A 55 -9.68 -14.32 4.98
C ILE A 55 -9.76 -12.80 4.96
N LYS A 56 -10.74 -12.20 5.66
CA LYS A 56 -10.85 -10.73 5.75
C LYS A 56 -9.61 -10.09 6.38
N ARG A 57 -9.14 -10.63 7.52
CA ARG A 57 -7.90 -10.18 8.18
C ARG A 57 -6.67 -10.36 7.29
N GLY A 58 -6.59 -11.48 6.56
CA GLY A 58 -5.53 -11.76 5.60
C GLY A 58 -5.49 -10.74 4.47
N LYS A 59 -6.65 -10.42 3.88
CA LYS A 59 -6.80 -9.43 2.81
C LYS A 59 -6.37 -8.03 3.25
N SER A 60 -6.82 -7.59 4.42
CA SER A 60 -6.38 -6.30 5.01
C SER A 60 -4.85 -6.24 5.16
N THR A 61 -4.24 -7.31 5.70
CA THR A 61 -2.78 -7.41 5.84
C THR A 61 -2.06 -7.28 4.50
N TYR A 62 -2.57 -7.98 3.47
CA TYR A 62 -2.00 -7.99 2.14
C TYR A 62 -2.05 -6.61 1.48
N LEU A 63 -3.20 -5.94 1.54
CA LEU A 63 -3.37 -4.61 0.96
C LEU A 63 -2.42 -3.59 1.60
N LEU A 64 -2.23 -3.63 2.92
CA LEU A 64 -1.27 -2.75 3.59
C LEU A 64 0.19 -3.02 3.18
N ARG A 65 0.57 -4.30 3.01
CA ARG A 65 1.89 -4.65 2.46
C ARG A 65 2.06 -4.13 1.04
N LYS A 66 1.02 -4.19 0.22
CA LYS A 66 1.01 -3.67 -1.16
C LYS A 66 1.18 -2.15 -1.20
N VAL A 67 0.52 -1.41 -0.30
CA VAL A 67 0.72 0.05 -0.14
C VAL A 67 2.19 0.35 0.13
N LEU A 68 2.81 -0.35 1.08
CA LEU A 68 4.22 -0.15 1.42
C LEU A 68 5.16 -0.51 0.27
N TYR A 69 4.90 -1.60 -0.44
CA TYR A 69 5.68 -2.00 -1.59
C TYR A 69 5.71 -0.87 -2.63
N HIS A 70 4.54 -0.35 -3.01
CA HIS A 70 4.45 0.78 -3.93
C HIS A 70 5.08 2.06 -3.38
N TYR A 71 4.96 2.31 -2.08
CA TYR A 71 5.59 3.47 -1.43
C TYR A 71 7.13 3.37 -1.47
N THR A 72 7.69 2.19 -1.22
CA THR A 72 9.13 1.91 -1.27
C THR A 72 9.67 2.05 -2.69
N LEU A 73 8.87 1.67 -3.69
CA LEU A 73 9.18 1.84 -5.11
C LEU A 73 8.87 3.25 -5.66
N ARG A 74 8.51 4.21 -4.79
CA ARG A 74 8.12 5.59 -5.17
C ARG A 74 6.92 5.67 -6.15
N GLN A 75 6.08 4.64 -6.16
CA GLN A 75 4.85 4.54 -6.96
C GLN A 75 3.64 5.03 -6.16
N PHE A 76 3.61 6.33 -5.83
CA PHE A 76 2.62 6.90 -4.90
C PHE A 76 1.17 6.82 -5.39
N ALA A 77 0.94 6.90 -6.71
CA ALA A 77 -0.41 6.72 -7.27
C ALA A 77 -0.96 5.31 -7.00
N ALA A 78 -0.13 4.28 -7.21
CA ALA A 78 -0.49 2.90 -6.90
C ALA A 78 -0.65 2.67 -5.40
N ALA A 79 0.20 3.30 -4.57
CA ALA A 79 0.08 3.27 -3.12
C ALA A 79 -1.24 3.90 -2.62
N LYS A 80 -1.66 5.02 -3.21
CA LYS A 80 -2.95 5.67 -2.93
C LYS A 80 -4.12 4.75 -3.25
N MET A 81 -4.11 4.13 -4.43
CA MET A 81 -5.18 3.21 -4.85
C MET A 81 -5.28 1.99 -3.94
N ALA A 82 -4.15 1.36 -3.62
CA ALA A 82 -4.10 0.23 -2.70
C ALA A 82 -4.59 0.59 -1.29
N LEU A 83 -4.36 1.83 -0.83
CA LEU A 83 -4.89 2.27 0.46
C LEU A 83 -6.39 2.52 0.41
N LEU A 84 -6.91 3.15 -0.65
CA LEU A 84 -8.35 3.34 -0.80
C LEU A 84 -9.08 2.00 -0.80
N GLU A 85 -8.51 0.99 -1.47
CA GLU A 85 -8.99 -0.39 -1.42
C GLU A 85 -8.96 -0.97 0.01
N ALA A 86 -7.87 -0.74 0.76
CA ALA A 86 -7.75 -1.17 2.14
C ALA A 86 -8.79 -0.50 3.07
N ILE A 87 -9.02 0.81 2.89
CA ILE A 87 -9.99 1.59 3.68
C ILE A 87 -11.42 1.09 3.39
N ASN A 88 -11.76 0.91 2.12
CA ASN A 88 -13.08 0.43 1.71
C ASN A 88 -13.36 -1.01 2.15
N SER A 89 -12.33 -1.77 2.56
CA SER A 89 -12.51 -3.14 3.08
C SER A 89 -12.99 -3.22 4.54
N SER A 90 -13.29 -2.06 5.18
CA SER A 90 -14.12 -1.94 6.40
C SER A 90 -13.67 -2.74 7.63
N GLU A 91 -12.37 -2.88 7.88
CA GLU A 91 -11.89 -3.42 9.17
C GLU A 91 -11.21 -2.35 10.04
N PRO A 92 -11.62 -2.16 11.31
CA PRO A 92 -10.97 -1.24 12.25
C PRO A 92 -9.52 -1.65 12.57
N SER A 93 -9.17 -2.93 12.42
CA SER A 93 -7.80 -3.45 12.56
C SER A 93 -6.84 -2.89 11.48
N THR A 94 -7.40 -2.53 10.31
CA THR A 94 -6.66 -1.98 9.16
C THR A 94 -6.14 -0.58 9.48
N ALA A 95 -6.88 0.19 10.27
CA ALA A 95 -6.52 1.55 10.66
C ALA A 95 -5.28 1.59 11.55
N GLN A 96 -5.26 0.79 12.61
CA GLN A 96 -4.11 0.70 13.51
C GLN A 96 -2.86 0.17 12.80
N ARG A 97 -3.04 -0.80 11.90
CA ARG A 97 -1.93 -1.38 11.13
C ARG A 97 -1.42 -0.40 10.08
N ALA A 98 -2.29 0.30 9.36
CA ALA A 98 -1.92 1.37 8.45
C ALA A 98 -1.14 2.48 9.17
N GLN A 99 -1.56 2.84 10.39
CA GLN A 99 -0.89 3.84 11.20
C GLN A 99 0.51 3.39 11.65
N HIS A 100 0.65 2.16 12.14
CA HIS A 100 1.97 1.60 12.50
C HIS A 100 2.91 1.54 11.28
N PHE A 101 2.39 1.12 10.13
CA PHE A 101 3.18 1.04 8.91
C PHE A 101 3.57 2.42 8.36
N SER A 102 2.69 3.40 8.45
CA SER A 102 3.00 4.77 8.06
C SER A 102 4.05 5.41 8.96
N ARG A 103 4.06 5.07 10.26
CA ARG A 103 5.13 5.47 11.18
C ARG A 103 6.51 4.97 10.75
N GLN A 104 6.60 3.88 9.99
CA GLN A 104 7.88 3.34 9.50
C GLN A 104 8.22 3.80 8.07
N GLY A 105 7.22 3.92 7.19
CA GLY A 105 7.41 4.29 5.78
C GLY A 105 7.62 5.78 5.55
N ILE A 106 6.86 6.62 6.26
CA ILE A 106 6.87 8.08 6.05
C ILE A 106 8.22 8.71 6.42
N PRO A 107 8.90 8.32 7.53
CA PRO A 107 10.24 8.82 7.83
C PRO A 107 11.25 8.51 6.72
N ARG A 108 11.16 7.34 6.07
CA ARG A 108 12.05 6.99 4.96
C ARG A 108 11.84 7.92 3.76
N VAL A 109 10.59 8.18 3.39
CA VAL A 109 10.31 9.10 2.28
C VAL A 109 10.66 10.54 2.61
N ILE A 110 10.48 10.97 3.85
CA ILE A 110 10.97 12.28 4.32
C ILE A 110 12.49 12.34 4.18
N SER A 111 13.21 11.32 4.64
CA SER A 111 14.67 11.27 4.53
C SER A 111 15.15 11.29 3.07
N ASP A 112 14.42 10.62 2.18
CA ASP A 112 14.73 10.61 0.75
C ASP A 112 14.45 11.96 0.09
N CYS A 113 13.34 12.63 0.45
CA CYS A 113 13.06 14.00 -0.01
C CYS A 113 14.15 14.95 0.47
N GLN A 114 14.58 14.84 1.73
CA GLN A 114 15.61 15.67 2.31
C GLN A 114 16.98 15.46 1.64
N ARG A 115 17.33 14.21 1.30
CA ARG A 115 18.53 13.91 0.50
C ARG A 115 18.46 14.53 -0.88
N SER A 116 17.30 14.45 -1.55
CA SER A 116 17.10 15.06 -2.88
C SER A 116 17.21 16.59 -2.83
N ILE A 117 16.65 17.23 -1.80
CA ILE A 117 16.81 18.67 -1.56
C ILE A 117 18.29 19.02 -1.34
N THR A 118 18.99 18.24 -0.51
CA THR A 118 20.42 18.47 -0.25
C THR A 118 21.27 18.29 -1.51
N SER A 119 20.95 17.32 -2.38
CA SER A 119 21.65 17.15 -3.66
C SER A 119 21.35 18.29 -4.62
N ILE A 120 20.13 18.82 -4.63
CA ILE A 120 19.76 20.00 -5.42
C ILE A 120 20.54 21.23 -4.94
N ASN A 121 20.59 21.48 -3.63
CA ASN A 121 21.34 22.59 -3.04
C ASN A 121 22.83 22.49 -3.39
N ARG A 122 23.45 21.33 -3.20
CA ARG A 122 24.86 21.12 -3.59
C ARG A 122 25.10 21.31 -5.09
N GLY A 123 24.16 20.90 -5.93
CA GLY A 123 24.23 21.12 -7.38
C GLY A 123 24.16 22.61 -7.74
N LEU A 124 23.39 23.40 -6.99
CA LEU A 124 23.31 24.84 -7.15
C LEU A 124 24.54 25.57 -6.62
N GLU A 125 25.08 25.15 -5.47
CA GLU A 125 26.33 25.67 -4.89
C GLU A 125 27.54 25.38 -5.81
N ALA A 126 27.60 24.19 -6.41
CA ALA A 126 28.65 23.85 -7.39
C ALA A 126 28.57 24.70 -8.68
N LEU A 127 27.43 25.34 -8.95
CA LEU A 127 27.27 26.32 -10.03
C LEU A 127 27.58 27.76 -9.56
N GLU A 128 27.70 27.98 -8.25
CA GLU A 128 28.07 29.27 -7.66
C GLU A 128 29.57 29.40 -7.42
N ASP A 129 30.29 28.29 -7.16
CA ASP A 129 31.73 28.30 -6.92
C ASP A 129 32.50 28.80 -8.16
N PRO A 130 33.02 30.04 -8.14
CA PRO A 130 33.81 30.56 -9.23
C PRO A 130 35.22 30.10 -8.95
N THR A 131 35.71 29.04 -9.60
CA THR A 131 37.17 28.87 -9.69
C THR A 131 37.71 30.17 -10.28
N PRO A 132 38.53 30.95 -9.54
CA PRO A 132 38.98 32.26 -9.98
C PRO A 132 40.16 32.05 -10.92
N SER A 133 39.89 31.57 -12.13
CA SER A 133 40.86 31.60 -13.21
C SER A 133 40.23 32.29 -14.41
N LEU A 134 40.43 33.61 -14.38
CA LEU A 134 40.76 34.44 -15.52
C LEU A 134 39.66 34.66 -16.57
N PHE A 135 39.20 35.91 -16.52
CA PHE A 135 38.69 36.72 -17.63
C PHE A 135 37.20 36.61 -17.98
N THR A 136 36.55 37.76 -17.76
CA THR A 136 35.39 38.32 -18.46
C THR A 136 34.01 37.70 -18.22
N LYS A 137 33.28 38.33 -17.29
CA LYS A 137 32.03 39.07 -17.58
C LYS A 137 30.97 38.29 -18.39
N LYS A 138 29.90 37.86 -17.73
CA LYS A 138 28.57 37.62 -18.35
C LYS A 138 28.61 36.67 -19.56
N GLN A 139 29.15 35.47 -19.40
CA GLN A 139 29.03 34.44 -20.42
C GLN A 139 27.83 33.54 -20.12
N ARG A 140 26.90 33.52 -21.08
CA ARG A 140 25.76 32.61 -21.18
C ARG A 140 26.14 31.25 -20.61
N LEU A 141 25.33 30.71 -19.70
CA LEU A 141 25.48 29.33 -19.21
C LEU A 141 25.88 28.42 -20.37
N ASN A 142 26.97 27.67 -20.19
CA ASN A 142 27.41 26.70 -21.18
C ASN A 142 26.28 25.68 -21.40
N VAL A 143 26.15 25.09 -22.60
CA VAL A 143 25.10 24.11 -22.94
C VAL A 143 25.03 22.98 -21.89
N LYS A 144 26.17 22.63 -21.28
CA LYS A 144 26.27 21.64 -20.20
C LYS A 144 25.60 22.10 -18.89
N GLU A 145 25.79 23.36 -18.50
CA GLU A 145 25.21 23.94 -17.28
C GLU A 145 23.70 24.14 -17.42
N ARG A 146 23.22 24.57 -18.61
CA ARG A 146 21.78 24.64 -18.91
C ARG A 146 21.11 23.27 -18.86
N LYS A 147 21.78 22.24 -19.38
CA LYS A 147 21.30 20.85 -19.27
C LYS A 147 21.27 20.40 -17.81
N HIS A 148 22.27 20.76 -17.01
CA HIS A 148 22.30 20.42 -15.58
C HIS A 148 21.17 21.10 -14.80
N LEU A 149 20.93 22.40 -15.04
CA LEU A 149 19.79 23.14 -14.47
C LEU A 149 18.44 22.56 -14.89
N GLN A 150 18.28 22.09 -16.14
CA GLN A 150 17.05 21.38 -16.56
C GLN A 150 16.86 20.06 -15.83
N ILE A 151 17.93 19.31 -15.55
CA ILE A 151 17.86 18.05 -14.80
C ILE A 151 17.46 18.34 -13.34
N LEU A 152 18.12 19.31 -12.72
CA LEU A 152 17.81 19.77 -11.35
C LEU A 152 16.36 20.28 -11.24
N GLY A 153 15.89 21.06 -12.22
CA GLY A 153 14.51 21.52 -12.28
C GLY A 153 13.50 20.37 -12.37
N LYS A 154 13.75 19.37 -13.21
CA LYS A 154 12.90 18.17 -13.30
C LYS A 154 12.92 17.35 -12.01
N GLU A 155 14.06 17.26 -11.34
CA GLU A 155 14.16 16.59 -10.04
C GLU A 155 13.39 17.34 -8.95
N ALA A 156 13.54 18.66 -8.88
CA ALA A 156 12.80 19.53 -7.96
C ALA A 156 11.28 19.42 -8.18
N GLU A 157 10.81 19.43 -9.43
CA GLU A 157 9.40 19.24 -9.77
C GLU A 157 8.85 17.89 -9.32
N ARG A 158 9.62 16.82 -9.53
CA ARG A 158 9.26 15.47 -9.06
C ARG A 158 9.15 15.44 -7.54
N THR A 159 10.14 15.99 -6.83
CA THR A 159 10.16 16.01 -5.36
C THR A 159 9.05 16.87 -4.78
N LEU A 160 8.75 18.02 -5.39
CA LEU A 160 7.60 18.85 -5.02
C LEU A 160 6.27 18.12 -5.27
N GLY A 161 6.14 17.40 -6.40
CA GLY A 161 4.99 16.55 -6.70
C GLY A 161 4.78 15.47 -5.65
N MET A 162 5.86 14.79 -5.24
CA MET A 162 5.83 13.78 -4.17
C MET A 162 5.33 14.37 -2.86
N ILE A 163 5.90 15.50 -2.41
CA ILE A 163 5.49 16.15 -1.15
C ILE A 163 4.02 16.58 -1.21
N LYS A 164 3.55 17.14 -2.32
CA LYS A 164 2.14 17.54 -2.49
C LYS A 164 1.18 16.35 -2.36
N GLU A 165 1.50 15.22 -2.98
CA GLU A 165 0.66 14.02 -2.88
C GLU A 165 0.65 13.45 -1.45
N ILE A 166 1.77 13.45 -0.74
CA ILE A 166 1.84 13.03 0.66
C ILE A 166 0.99 13.94 1.56
N LEU A 167 1.00 15.25 1.33
CA LEU A 167 0.18 16.19 2.07
C LEU A 167 -1.32 16.00 1.80
N LYS A 168 -1.72 15.82 0.54
CA LYS A 168 -3.11 15.49 0.16
C LYS A 168 -3.56 14.18 0.81
N PHE A 169 -2.69 13.18 0.76
CA PHE A 169 -2.91 11.89 1.40
C PHE A 169 -3.15 12.05 2.91
N ASN A 170 -2.32 12.84 3.60
CA ASN A 170 -2.51 13.09 5.03
C ASN A 170 -3.86 13.76 5.32
N SER A 171 -4.25 14.77 4.53
CA SER A 171 -5.55 15.43 4.71
C SER A 171 -6.74 14.49 4.51
N ALA A 172 -6.70 13.62 3.50
CA ALA A 172 -7.74 12.62 3.26
C ALA A 172 -7.79 11.59 4.41
N SER A 173 -6.63 11.23 4.93
CA SER A 173 -6.50 10.27 6.03
C SER A 173 -6.97 10.82 7.39
N LYS A 174 -6.94 12.15 7.59
CA LYS A 174 -7.29 12.79 8.87
C LYS A 174 -8.74 12.54 9.30
N ASN A 175 -9.65 12.40 8.33
CA ASN A 175 -11.06 12.11 8.60
C ASN A 175 -11.33 10.61 8.87
N ILE A 176 -10.35 9.76 8.59
CA ILE A 176 -10.49 8.30 8.59
C ILE A 176 -9.71 7.69 9.77
N PHE A 177 -8.58 8.27 10.14
CA PHE A 177 -7.69 7.77 11.17
C PHE A 177 -7.55 8.81 12.29
N GLN A 178 -7.92 8.42 13.51
CA GLN A 178 -7.60 9.15 14.73
C GLN A 178 -6.64 8.32 15.60
N PRO A 179 -5.40 8.78 15.87
CA PRO A 179 -4.78 10.00 15.36
C PRO A 179 -4.41 9.94 13.85
N PRO A 180 -4.17 11.09 13.19
CA PRO A 180 -3.82 11.14 11.77
C PRO A 180 -2.56 10.32 11.47
N ILE A 181 -2.47 9.84 10.22
CA ILE A 181 -1.38 8.97 9.76
C ILE A 181 -0.01 9.63 9.92
N ILE A 182 0.08 10.92 9.56
CA ILE A 182 1.30 11.72 9.72
C ILE A 182 1.18 12.52 11.01
N ASN A 183 2.16 12.37 11.91
CA ASN A 183 2.21 13.18 13.12
C ASN A 183 2.48 14.67 12.78
N SER A 184 2.25 15.55 13.75
CA SER A 184 2.42 17.00 13.57
C SER A 184 3.85 17.40 13.17
N GLN A 185 4.87 16.73 13.73
CA GLN A 185 6.28 17.01 13.46
C GLN A 185 6.67 16.72 11.99
N TYR A 186 6.26 15.57 11.45
CA TYR A 186 6.50 15.21 10.05
C TYR A 186 5.68 16.07 9.09
N LEU A 187 4.47 16.49 9.51
CA LEU A 187 3.66 17.42 8.73
C LEU A 187 4.35 18.79 8.59
N GLN A 188 4.89 19.32 9.68
CA GLN A 188 5.68 20.56 9.66
C GLN A 188 6.92 20.42 8.77
N ALA A 189 7.65 19.30 8.88
CA ALA A 189 8.82 19.04 8.03
C ALA A 189 8.45 18.99 6.53
N LEU A 190 7.36 18.33 6.16
CA LEU A 190 6.86 18.30 4.77
C LEU A 190 6.43 19.67 4.27
N GLN A 191 5.83 20.50 5.13
CA GLN A 191 5.47 21.88 4.78
C GLN A 191 6.70 22.77 4.60
N ALA A 192 7.72 22.62 5.45
CA ALA A 192 8.99 23.32 5.32
C ALA A 192 9.73 22.93 4.03
N MET A 193 9.86 21.63 3.76
CA MET A 193 10.48 21.12 2.53
C MET A 193 9.74 21.59 1.27
N LYS A 194 8.41 21.69 1.32
CA LYS A 194 7.61 22.25 0.22
C LYS A 194 7.96 23.72 -0.04
N ALA A 195 8.15 24.52 1.01
CA ALA A 195 8.52 25.93 0.89
C ALA A 195 9.95 26.08 0.36
N GLU A 196 10.90 25.28 0.88
CA GLU A 196 12.29 25.26 0.44
C GLU A 196 12.41 24.91 -1.05
N LEU A 197 11.75 23.84 -1.50
CA LEU A 197 11.72 23.46 -2.92
C LEU A 197 11.06 24.52 -3.80
N ALA A 198 10.06 25.24 -3.30
CA ALA A 198 9.45 26.33 -4.05
C ALA A 198 10.45 27.49 -4.28
N GLY A 199 11.28 27.82 -3.28
CA GLY A 199 12.37 28.78 -3.42
C GLY A 199 13.42 28.32 -4.42
N LEU A 200 13.93 27.10 -4.26
CA LEU A 200 14.94 26.53 -5.17
C LEU A 200 14.48 26.47 -6.62
N MET A 201 13.18 26.22 -6.86
CA MET A 201 12.61 26.25 -8.21
C MET A 201 12.58 27.66 -8.82
N VAL A 202 12.44 28.72 -8.01
CA VAL A 202 12.57 30.10 -8.48
C VAL A 202 14.02 30.38 -8.85
N ASP A 203 14.97 30.02 -7.98
CA ASP A 203 16.40 30.22 -8.22
C ASP A 203 16.89 29.47 -9.48
N ILE A 204 16.45 28.23 -9.69
CA ILE A 204 16.75 27.45 -10.90
C ILE A 204 16.22 28.16 -12.16
N LYS A 205 15.01 28.74 -12.09
CA LYS A 205 14.41 29.46 -13.23
C LYS A 205 15.12 30.77 -13.52
N GLU A 206 15.47 31.54 -12.50
CA GLU A 206 16.21 32.80 -12.64
C GLU A 206 17.61 32.56 -13.22
N LYS A 207 18.32 31.53 -12.74
CA LYS A 207 19.61 31.11 -13.31
C LYS A 207 19.46 30.65 -14.75
N ALA A 208 18.44 29.84 -15.08
CA ALA A 208 18.22 29.37 -16.44
C ALA A 208 17.85 30.49 -17.45
N ALA A 209 17.28 31.60 -16.97
CA ALA A 209 16.90 32.76 -17.78
C ALA A 209 18.06 33.75 -18.01
N SER A 210 19.13 33.68 -17.22
CA SER A 210 20.35 34.49 -17.33
C SER A 210 21.33 33.98 -18.39
#